data_AF-K6U5A8-F1
#
_entry.id   AF-K6U5A8-F1
#
_cell.length_a   1.000
_cell.length_b   1.000
_cell.length_c   1.000
_cell.angle_alpha   90.00
_cell.angle_beta   90.00
_cell.angle_gamma   90.00
#
_symmetry.space_group_name_H-M   'P 1'
#
loop_
_entity.id
_entity.type
_entity.pdbx_description
1 polymer ?
#
loop_
_entity_poly.entity_id
_entity_poly.type
_entity_poly.pdbx_seq_one_letter_code
_entity_poly.pdbx_strand_id
1 'polypeptide(L)'
;MKIEDQEENITNCKSQSGSKEKKTNMLVAAFIIFIFPIISILVGAFIGGYLGTFIDISTKISEIIGGILGFALSAVIIKLFDKSAKADEKIEKIHWDDL
;
A
#
# COMPACT_ATOMS: atom_id res chain seq x y z
N MET A 1 57.84 3.60 -10.01
CA MET A 1 56.96 2.41 -9.89
C MET A 1 56.46 2.40 -8.46
N LYS A 2 55.29 3.00 -8.24
CA LYS A 2 54.72 3.27 -6.92
C LYS A 2 53.56 2.30 -6.76
N ILE A 3 53.84 1.21 -6.05
CA ILE A 3 52.87 0.17 -5.71
C ILE A 3 52.41 0.52 -4.29
N GLU A 4 51.59 1.56 -4.16
CA GLU A 4 51.03 1.94 -2.85
C GLU A 4 49.68 2.66 -2.91
N ASP A 5 49.10 2.85 -4.09
CA ASP A 5 47.86 3.62 -4.24
C ASP A 5 46.59 2.73 -4.25
N GLN A 6 46.66 1.47 -3.79
CA GLN A 6 45.58 0.48 -3.94
C GLN A 6 44.98 -0.09 -2.64
N GLU A 7 45.46 0.28 -1.46
CA GLU A 7 44.99 -0.34 -0.21
C GLU A 7 44.00 0.53 0.61
N GLU A 8 43.76 1.80 0.23
CA GLU A 8 43.11 2.80 1.08
C GLU A 8 41.72 3.31 0.62
N ASN A 9 40.90 2.49 -0.04
CA ASN A 9 39.48 2.87 -0.19
C ASN A 9 38.47 1.71 -0.13
N ILE A 10 38.89 0.57 0.41
CA ILE A 10 37.98 -0.56 0.69
C ILE A 10 37.04 -0.24 1.89
N THR A 11 37.19 0.93 2.53
CA THR A 11 36.46 1.32 3.74
C THR A 11 35.34 2.36 3.52
N ASN A 12 34.78 2.48 2.31
CA ASN A 12 33.62 3.36 2.09
C ASN A 12 32.35 2.61 1.66
N CYS A 13 32.07 1.47 2.32
CA CYS A 13 30.72 0.94 2.45
C CYS A 13 29.99 1.55 3.66
N LYS A 14 30.24 2.84 3.96
CA LYS A 14 29.48 3.55 4.98
C LYS A 14 28.23 4.10 4.33
N SER A 15 27.22 3.24 4.27
CA SER A 15 25.82 3.58 4.54
C SER A 15 25.51 5.08 4.43
N GLN A 16 25.51 5.60 3.21
CA GLN A 16 25.07 6.95 2.93
C GLN A 16 23.84 6.83 2.05
N SER A 17 22.69 6.83 2.69
CA SER A 17 21.64 7.70 2.20
C SER A 17 20.84 8.17 3.38
N GLY A 18 21.28 9.31 3.93
CA GLY A 18 20.36 10.19 4.64
C GLY A 18 19.42 10.82 3.62
N SER A 19 18.55 10.00 3.01
CA SER A 19 17.33 10.53 2.44
C SER A 19 16.45 10.91 3.62
N LYS A 20 15.71 12.01 3.50
CA LYS A 20 14.61 12.26 4.43
C LYS A 20 13.64 11.11 4.20
N GLU A 21 13.78 10.03 4.95
CA GLU A 21 12.87 8.90 4.93
C GLU A 21 11.50 9.47 5.26
N LYS A 22 10.70 9.76 4.23
CA LYS A 22 9.26 9.62 4.38
C LYS A 22 9.12 8.14 4.68
N LYS A 23 9.12 7.79 5.97
CA LYS A 23 8.92 6.43 6.45
C LYS A 23 7.56 6.01 5.92
N THR A 24 7.55 5.45 4.72
CA THR A 24 6.40 4.76 4.18
C THR A 24 6.27 3.59 5.13
N ASN A 25 5.31 3.72 6.05
CA ASN A 25 5.12 2.74 7.09
C ASN A 25 4.68 1.45 6.40
N MET A 26 5.62 0.59 6.05
CA MET A 26 5.37 -0.70 5.39
C MET A 26 4.41 -1.55 6.21
N LEU A 27 4.45 -1.38 7.54
CA LEU A 27 3.48 -1.93 8.47
C LEU A 27 2.04 -1.42 8.22
N VAL A 28 1.86 -0.12 7.96
CA VAL A 28 0.55 0.46 7.64
C VAL A 28 0.06 -0.04 6.28
N ALA A 29 0.94 -0.18 5.29
CA ALA A 29 0.58 -0.75 4.00
C ALA A 29 0.11 -2.22 4.14
N ALA A 30 0.85 -3.04 4.87
CA ALA A 30 0.47 -4.42 5.16
C ALA A 30 -0.85 -4.50 5.96
N PHE A 31 -1.04 -3.61 6.93
CA PHE A 31 -2.27 -3.52 7.70
C PHE A 31 -3.47 -3.19 6.81
N ILE A 32 -3.35 -2.21 5.92
CA ILE A 32 -4.43 -1.86 4.97
C ILE A 32 -4.72 -3.03 4.04
N ILE A 33 -3.72 -3.69 3.48
CA ILE A 33 -3.93 -4.83 2.55
C ILE A 33 -4.64 -6.00 3.25
N PHE A 34 -4.39 -6.21 4.55
CA PHE A 34 -4.92 -7.36 5.29
C PHE A 34 -6.24 -7.08 6.03
N ILE A 35 -6.29 -6.00 6.81
CA ILE A 35 -7.41 -5.70 7.71
C ILE A 35 -8.54 -4.98 6.98
N PHE A 36 -8.23 -4.10 6.02
CA PHE A 36 -9.25 -3.34 5.30
C PHE A 36 -10.25 -4.21 4.54
N PRO A 37 -9.85 -5.28 3.82
CA PRO A 37 -10.81 -6.19 3.18
C PRO A 37 -11.78 -6.83 4.17
N ILE A 38 -11.28 -7.25 5.33
CA ILE A 38 -12.08 -7.92 6.36
C ILE A 38 -13.16 -6.96 6.89
N ILE A 39 -12.76 -5.73 7.23
CA ILE A 39 -13.70 -4.70 7.70
C ILE A 39 -14.69 -4.33 6.59
N SER A 40 -14.23 -4.21 5.35
CA SER A 40 -15.07 -3.84 4.21
C SER A 40 -16.15 -4.90 3.91
N ILE A 41 -15.81 -6.19 4.04
CA ILE A 41 -16.80 -7.28 3.94
C ILE A 41 -17.84 -7.17 5.04
N LEU A 42 -17.42 -6.98 6.29
CA LEU A 42 -18.33 -6.87 7.44
C LEU A 42 -19.29 -5.69 7.29
N VAL A 43 -18.75 -4.52 6.96
CA VAL A 43 -19.54 -3.30 6.74
C VAL A 43 -20.47 -3.46 5.54
N GLY A 44 -19.98 -4.04 4.44
CA GLY A 44 -20.77 -4.32 3.25
C GLY A 44 -21.93 -5.28 3.53
N ALA A 45 -21.69 -6.34 4.28
CA ALA A 45 -22.72 -7.29 4.70
C ALA A 45 -23.77 -6.63 5.60
N PHE A 46 -23.32 -5.82 6.58
CA PHE A 46 -24.23 -5.11 7.49
C PHE A 46 -25.15 -4.13 6.75
N ILE A 47 -24.58 -3.34 5.84
CA ILE A 47 -25.32 -2.39 5.00
C ILE A 47 -26.24 -3.15 4.03
N GLY A 48 -25.76 -4.24 3.42
CA GLY A 48 -26.54 -5.07 2.52
C GLY A 48 -27.74 -5.73 3.21
N GLY A 49 -27.55 -6.24 4.42
CA GLY A 49 -28.62 -6.77 5.27
C GLY A 49 -29.65 -5.70 5.60
N TYR A 50 -29.20 -4.52 6.05
CA TYR A 50 -30.08 -3.39 6.34
C TYR A 50 -30.91 -2.97 5.12
N LEU A 51 -30.28 -2.80 3.95
CA LEU A 51 -30.97 -2.44 2.70
C LEU A 51 -31.94 -3.54 2.23
N GLY A 52 -31.61 -4.81 2.44
CA GLY A 52 -32.47 -5.94 2.04
C GLY A 52 -33.82 -5.93 2.75
N THR A 53 -33.84 -5.52 4.02
CA THR A 53 -35.09 -5.39 4.79
C THR A 53 -36.03 -4.34 4.19
N PHE A 54 -35.52 -3.30 3.51
CA PHE A 54 -36.37 -2.29 2.86
C PHE A 54 -36.94 -2.74 1.52
N ILE A 55 -36.30 -3.72 0.86
CA ILE A 55 -36.64 -4.14 -0.51
C ILE A 55 -37.49 -5.43 -0.50
N ASP A 56 -37.84 -5.95 0.68
CA ASP A 56 -38.59 -7.21 0.84
C ASP A 56 -37.88 -8.42 0.18
N ILE A 57 -36.56 -8.30 0.01
CA ILE A 57 -35.69 -9.39 -0.44
C ILE A 57 -35.20 -10.13 0.79
N SER A 58 -35.05 -11.45 0.67
CA SER A 58 -34.45 -12.29 1.71
C SER A 58 -33.17 -11.65 2.27
N THR A 59 -33.22 -11.28 3.55
CA THR A 59 -32.14 -10.55 4.25
C THR A 59 -30.80 -11.27 4.14
N LYS A 60 -30.82 -12.61 4.11
CA LYS A 60 -29.62 -13.43 3.92
C LYS A 60 -28.96 -13.20 2.56
N ILE A 61 -29.77 -13.06 1.50
CA ILE A 61 -29.28 -12.88 0.14
C ILE A 61 -28.67 -11.48 -0.01
N SER A 62 -29.33 -10.46 0.54
CA SER A 62 -28.81 -9.08 0.46
C SER A 62 -27.54 -8.89 1.28
N GLU A 63 -27.40 -9.58 2.42
CA GLU A 63 -26.19 -9.58 3.25
C GLU A 63 -25.00 -10.20 2.49
N ILE A 64 -25.21 -11.33 1.82
CA ILE A 64 -24.18 -11.97 0.98
C ILE A 64 -23.76 -11.05 -0.18
N ILE A 65 -24.75 -10.47 -0.88
CA ILE A 65 -24.49 -9.54 -1.99
C ILE A 65 -23.74 -8.29 -1.50
N GLY A 66 -24.15 -7.75 -0.35
CA GLY A 66 -23.49 -6.61 0.29
C GLY A 66 -22.05 -6.90 0.67
N GLY A 67 -21.77 -8.10 1.22
CA GLY A 67 -20.42 -8.54 1.54
C GLY A 67 -19.53 -8.69 0.31
N ILE A 68 -20.06 -9.28 -0.79
CA ILE A 68 -19.34 -9.41 -2.07
C ILE A 68 -19.03 -8.02 -2.66
N LEU A 69 -20.00 -7.10 -2.65
CA LEU A 69 -19.80 -5.72 -3.09
C LEU A 69 -18.76 -5.01 -2.22
N GLY A 70 -18.84 -5.17 -0.89
CA GLY A 70 -17.86 -4.63 0.06
C GLY A 70 -16.44 -5.16 -0.19
N PHE A 71 -16.30 -6.44 -0.51
CA PHE A 71 -15.01 -7.01 -0.90
C PHE A 71 -14.49 -6.42 -2.21
N ALA A 72 -15.33 -6.32 -3.24
CA ALA A 72 -14.95 -5.76 -4.54
C ALA A 72 -14.51 -4.29 -4.40
N LEU A 73 -15.25 -3.48 -3.62
CA LEU A 73 -14.89 -2.11 -3.27
C LEU A 73 -13.53 -2.04 -2.57
N SER A 74 -13.24 -2.97 -1.65
CA SER A 74 -11.95 -3.02 -0.96
C SER A 74 -10.78 -3.19 -1.92
N ALA A 75 -10.93 -4.05 -2.94
CA ALA A 75 -9.89 -4.29 -3.94
C ALA A 75 -9.63 -3.04 -4.80
N VAL A 76 -10.69 -2.30 -5.16
CA VAL A 76 -10.56 -1.04 -5.90
C VAL A 76 -9.81 0.01 -5.07
N ILE A 77 -10.15 0.13 -3.78
CA ILE A 77 -9.50 1.07 -2.87
C ILE A 77 -8.03 0.70 -2.70
N ILE A 78 -7.70 -0.56 -2.43
CA ILE A 78 -6.31 -1.03 -2.29
C ILE A 78 -5.51 -0.73 -3.56
N LYS A 79 -6.09 -0.96 -4.74
CA LYS A 79 -5.44 -0.67 -6.03
C LYS A 79 -5.20 0.82 -6.25
N LEU A 80 -6.10 1.68 -5.78
CA LEU A 80 -5.92 3.14 -5.83
C LEU A 80 -4.82 3.60 -4.86
N PHE A 81 -4.80 3.06 -3.64
CA PHE A 81 -3.78 3.36 -2.64
C PHE A 81 -2.39 2.88 -3.06
N ASP A 82 -2.28 1.68 -3.63
CA ASP A 82 -1.03 1.16 -4.20
C ASP A 82 -0.51 2.08 -5.32
N LYS A 83 -1.40 2.58 -6.18
CA LYS A 83 -1.04 3.53 -7.25
C LYS A 83 -0.57 4.88 -6.72
N SER A 84 -1.20 5.40 -5.67
CA SER A 84 -0.77 6.65 -5.01
C SER A 84 0.57 6.49 -4.30
N ALA A 85 0.85 5.32 -3.71
CA ALA A 85 2.13 5.03 -3.07
C ALA A 85 3.29 4.98 -4.08
N LYS A 86 3.05 4.51 -5.31
CA LYS A 86 4.06 4.49 -6.40
C LYS A 86 4.38 5.86 -6.98
N ALA A 87 3.53 6.87 -6.77
CA ALA A 87 3.76 8.23 -7.29
C ALA A 87 4.88 8.97 -6.55
N ASP A 88 5.11 8.66 -5.27
CA ASP A 88 6.20 9.24 -4.47
C ASP A 88 7.59 8.66 -4.83
N GLU A 89 7.67 7.54 -5.55
CA GLU A 89 8.94 6.90 -5.97
C GLU A 89 9.61 7.61 -7.17
N LYS A 90 8.87 8.41 -7.94
CA LYS A 90 9.35 9.03 -9.19
C LYS A 90 10.13 10.33 -9.02
N ILE A 91 10.33 10.82 -7.80
CA ILE A 91 10.95 12.13 -7.55
C ILE A 91 12.48 12.07 -7.33
N GLU A 92 13.09 10.89 -7.17
CA GLU A 92 14.54 10.78 -6.96
C GLU A 92 15.28 10.17 -8.16
N LYS A 93 15.11 10.78 -9.34
CA LYS A 93 16.19 10.80 -10.35
C LYS A 93 16.79 12.20 -10.33
N ILE A 94 17.58 12.47 -9.30
CA ILE A 94 18.55 13.57 -9.36
C ILE A 94 19.63 13.08 -10.33
N HIS A 95 19.77 13.79 -11.44
CA HIS A 95 20.76 13.58 -12.48
C HIS A 95 22.13 13.95 -11.92
N TRP A 96 23.01 12.96 -11.78
CA TRP A 96 24.37 13.15 -11.25
C TRP A 96 25.40 13.48 -12.34
N ASP A 97 24.98 13.72 -13.58
CA ASP A 97 25.91 13.94 -14.70
C ASP A 97 26.42 15.40 -14.81
N ASP A 98 26.04 16.27 -13.87
CA ASP A 98 26.41 17.71 -13.84
C ASP A 98 27.37 18.10 -12.68
N LEU A 99 27.96 17.14 -11.93
CA LEU A 99 28.91 17.41 -10.82
C LEU A 99 30.33 16.90 -11.10
#